data_AF-A0A2N4WW49-F1
#
_entry.id   AF-A0A2N4WW49-F1
#
_cell.length_a   1.000
_cell.length_b   1.000
_cell.length_c   1.000
_cell.angle_alpha   90.00
_cell.angle_beta   90.00
_cell.angle_gamma   90.00
#
_symmetry.space_group_name_H-M   'P 1'
#
loop_
_entity.id
_entity.type
_entity.pdbx_description
1 polymer ?
#
loop_
_entity_poly.entity_id
_entity_poly.type
_entity_poly.pdbx_seq_one_letter_code
_entity_poly.pdbx_strand_id
1 'polypeptide(L)'
;MSAGRAGALGVAAAALAYVVFSAGTRPPPPPEGTIDTIPLPSCTKDVRLSGRVFHVDPVRGSIAGDGSAARPWRDLRSLVSGGLIGEYRRRLWRADRYAASVTGRAPVTRLAERRGAVVRSGDTLLLADGDYGLVDLSGLANAGFVTIAAAPSANVRLSGLNLSGASHFVLRGLRIVGDAPASQAGFLATTYAPGPHRADNILLDNVEIGWTTRLAEADPADFSARAPSGLQFGGDCLTLTNSHLHDLESGLNIYRARKVLVAGNAVTGVSVDGIQFSGRDLTIRDNAIFGQRPVPGRLHPDCMQGQLPERQSSGPVMIERNLCLRAPIREPSQQRTDRFGWQGIVIFDGHWRDVTIRCNIVLPANQHGIALYGATNSLIEHNTVFGNAGGRPSWIAALPAKDGRPSAGVRIRENRASAYLNAVIGAPLPPDAMLDALKVKRGDRALVTTLMQPLDGVVLERNTWAPPQRVPGPLTRDPRFIWEPAGSLPEANSVAEALRQYPLPPACTEPEGAVSLPPAALRVP
;
A
#
# COMPACT_ATOMS: atom_id res chain seq x y z
N MET A 1 -3.31 34.02 69.58
CA MET A 1 -4.41 34.91 69.15
C MET A 1 -4.32 35.08 67.63
N SER A 2 -5.46 34.98 66.94
CA SER A 2 -5.75 35.11 65.48
C SER A 2 -4.89 34.27 64.52
N ALA A 3 -5.35 33.19 63.86
CA ALA A 3 -6.55 32.92 63.06
C ALA A 3 -6.65 33.71 61.73
N GLY A 4 -6.73 32.95 60.62
CA GLY A 4 -7.06 33.39 59.25
C GLY A 4 -5.92 33.18 58.26
N ARG A 5 -6.06 32.55 57.09
CA ARG A 5 -7.21 31.98 56.36
C ARG A 5 -6.64 31.01 55.32
N ALA A 6 -7.29 29.85 55.14
CA ALA A 6 -6.98 28.89 54.09
C ALA A 6 -7.46 29.39 52.72
N GLY A 7 -6.58 29.30 51.72
CA GLY A 7 -6.92 29.38 50.30
C GLY A 7 -6.67 28.02 49.66
N ALA A 8 -7.74 27.27 49.42
CA ALA A 8 -7.70 26.01 48.69
C ALA A 8 -7.63 26.29 47.18
N LEU A 9 -6.48 26.02 46.56
CA LEU A 9 -6.36 25.85 45.11
C LEU A 9 -6.51 24.37 44.82
N GLY A 10 -7.70 24.01 44.31
CA GLY A 10 -7.98 22.67 43.81
C GLY A 10 -7.13 22.38 42.58
N VAL A 11 -6.12 21.53 42.74
CA VAL A 11 -5.46 20.87 41.62
C VAL A 11 -6.38 19.75 41.17
N ALA A 12 -7.09 19.97 40.06
CA ALA A 12 -7.77 18.90 39.35
C ALA A 12 -6.70 17.95 38.79
N ALA A 13 -6.47 16.84 39.49
CA ALA A 13 -5.70 15.72 38.98
C ALA A 13 -6.50 15.11 37.82
N ALA A 14 -6.14 15.47 36.58
CA ALA A 14 -6.57 14.74 35.41
C ALA A 14 -5.94 13.35 35.48
N ALA A 15 -6.73 12.37 35.94
CA ALA A 15 -6.39 10.97 35.84
C ALA A 15 -6.27 10.63 34.34
N LEU A 16 -5.04 10.57 33.82
CA LEU A 16 -4.76 9.89 32.57
C LEU A 16 -5.09 8.41 32.80
N ALA A 17 -6.26 7.99 32.32
CA ALA A 17 -6.58 6.59 32.19
C ALA A 17 -5.61 5.99 31.14
N TYR A 18 -4.51 5.44 31.63
CA TYR A 18 -3.67 4.54 30.85
C TYR A 18 -4.51 3.32 30.48
N VAL A 19 -4.94 3.24 29.22
CA VAL A 19 -5.38 1.97 28.66
C VAL A 19 -4.13 1.13 28.46
N VAL A 20 -3.83 0.31 29.46
CA VAL A 20 -2.90 -0.82 29.32
C VAL A 20 -3.62 -1.84 28.43
N PHE A 21 -3.33 -1.82 27.13
CA PHE A 21 -3.77 -2.90 26.25
C PHE A 21 -2.98 -4.16 26.59
N SER A 22 -3.67 -5.14 27.17
CA SER A 22 -3.17 -6.50 27.30
C SER A 22 -2.90 -7.06 25.91
N ALA A 23 -1.74 -7.67 25.72
CA ALA A 23 -1.47 -8.48 24.55
C ALA A 23 -2.53 -9.60 24.43
N GLY A 24 -3.15 -9.74 23.25
CA GLY A 24 -3.58 -11.06 22.77
C GLY A 24 -5.08 -11.42 22.68
N THR A 25 -6.03 -10.49 22.59
CA THR A 25 -7.42 -10.89 22.25
C THR A 25 -7.82 -10.47 20.84
N ARG A 26 -7.98 -11.48 19.97
CA ARG A 26 -8.52 -11.37 18.60
C ARG A 26 -9.95 -10.79 18.64
N PRO A 27 -10.35 -9.94 17.67
CA PRO A 27 -11.77 -9.59 17.52
C PRO A 27 -12.58 -10.82 17.08
N PRO A 28 -13.88 -10.86 17.40
CA PRO A 28 -14.76 -11.95 17.01
C PRO A 28 -14.82 -12.09 15.48
N PRO A 29 -15.01 -13.31 14.95
CA PRO A 29 -15.27 -13.50 13.53
C PRO A 29 -16.52 -12.69 13.12
N PRO A 30 -16.63 -12.29 11.84
CA PRO A 30 -17.89 -11.77 11.33
C PRO A 30 -19.03 -12.76 11.63
N PRO A 31 -20.26 -12.29 11.90
CA PRO A 31 -21.38 -13.15 12.23
C PRO A 31 -21.59 -14.22 11.15
N GLU A 32 -21.81 -15.46 11.57
CA GLU A 32 -22.13 -16.57 10.67
C GLU A 32 -23.40 -16.25 9.88
N GLY A 33 -23.32 -16.27 8.55
CA GLY A 33 -24.50 -16.32 7.67
C GLY A 33 -24.66 -15.18 6.67
N THR A 34 -23.87 -14.11 6.72
CA THR A 34 -23.83 -13.11 5.65
C THR A 34 -22.44 -13.05 5.04
N ILE A 35 -22.30 -13.58 3.81
CA ILE A 35 -21.19 -13.23 2.93
C ILE A 35 -21.45 -11.76 2.55
N ASP A 36 -21.08 -10.85 3.44
CA ASP A 36 -21.19 -9.42 3.17
C ASP A 36 -20.48 -9.12 1.86
N THR A 37 -21.16 -8.37 1.02
CA THR A 37 -20.70 -7.97 -0.32
C THR A 37 -19.33 -7.33 -0.21
N ILE A 38 -18.27 -8.11 -0.47
CA ILE A 38 -16.95 -7.57 -0.71
C ILE A 38 -17.15 -6.51 -1.80
N PRO A 39 -16.67 -5.27 -1.62
CA PRO A 39 -16.60 -4.32 -2.71
C PRO A 39 -15.73 -4.93 -3.80
N LEU A 40 -16.37 -5.59 -4.75
CA LEU A 40 -15.75 -6.29 -5.85
C LEU A 40 -15.20 -5.22 -6.80
N PRO A 41 -13.91 -5.29 -7.19
CA PRO A 41 -13.41 -4.40 -8.22
C PRO A 41 -14.23 -4.54 -9.50
N SER A 42 -14.18 -3.51 -10.34
CA SER A 42 -14.81 -3.49 -11.67
C SER A 42 -14.39 -4.65 -12.58
N CYS A 43 -13.35 -5.42 -12.23
CA CYS A 43 -12.91 -6.60 -12.96
C CYS A 43 -13.58 -7.92 -12.55
N THR A 44 -14.20 -8.02 -11.36
CA THR A 44 -14.87 -9.24 -10.91
C THR A 44 -16.36 -9.13 -11.16
N LYS A 45 -16.85 -9.76 -12.23
CA LYS A 45 -18.27 -10.08 -12.36
C LYS A 45 -18.57 -11.28 -11.43
N ASP A 46 -19.58 -11.14 -10.58
CA ASP A 46 -20.20 -12.19 -9.77
C ASP A 46 -19.24 -13.26 -9.20
N VAL A 47 -18.60 -12.98 -8.05
CA VAL A 47 -18.03 -14.08 -7.22
C VAL A 47 -19.22 -14.87 -6.65
N ARG A 48 -19.66 -15.91 -7.36
CA ARG A 48 -20.71 -16.81 -6.87
C ARG A 48 -20.10 -17.90 -5.99
N LEU A 49 -20.24 -17.74 -4.68
CA LEU A 49 -19.86 -18.74 -3.68
C LEU A 49 -21.02 -19.70 -3.44
N SER A 50 -21.40 -20.48 -4.46
CA SER A 50 -22.53 -21.43 -4.38
C SER A 50 -22.14 -22.88 -4.61
N GLY A 51 -20.84 -23.21 -4.54
CA GLY A 51 -20.34 -24.57 -4.67
C GLY A 51 -20.31 -25.34 -3.35
N ARG A 52 -19.69 -26.52 -3.38
CA ARG A 52 -19.49 -27.38 -2.21
C ARG A 52 -18.44 -26.79 -1.28
N VAL A 53 -18.52 -27.17 -0.02
CA VAL A 53 -17.52 -26.87 0.99
C VAL A 53 -16.71 -28.12 1.30
N PHE A 54 -15.39 -28.00 1.21
CA PHE A 54 -14.43 -29.02 1.57
C PHE A 54 -13.62 -28.54 2.78
N HIS A 55 -13.17 -29.48 3.61
CA HIS A 55 -12.42 -29.22 4.82
C HIS A 55 -11.00 -29.75 4.70
N VAL A 56 -10.04 -28.92 5.11
CA VAL A 56 -8.62 -29.31 5.21
C VAL A 56 -8.15 -29.03 6.64
N ASP A 57 -7.61 -30.04 7.30
CA ASP A 57 -7.20 -29.99 8.71
C ASP A 57 -5.83 -30.69 8.86
N PRO A 58 -4.74 -29.97 9.19
CA PRO A 58 -3.40 -30.55 9.24
C PRO A 58 -3.19 -31.48 10.42
N VAL A 59 -4.08 -31.44 11.42
CA VAL A 59 -4.01 -32.24 12.64
C VAL A 59 -4.88 -33.50 12.51
N ARG A 60 -6.13 -33.36 12.08
CA ARG A 60 -7.12 -34.46 12.02
C ARG A 60 -7.31 -35.03 10.62
N GLY A 61 -6.83 -34.34 9.59
CA GLY A 61 -7.03 -34.74 8.21
C GLY A 61 -6.11 -35.88 7.77
N SER A 62 -6.55 -36.54 6.70
CA SER A 62 -5.81 -37.64 6.06
C SER A 62 -5.69 -37.42 4.56
N ILE A 63 -4.63 -37.95 3.94
CA ILE A 63 -4.51 -37.97 2.49
C ILE A 63 -5.60 -38.84 1.83
N ALA A 64 -6.14 -39.80 2.59
CA ALA A 64 -7.29 -40.63 2.19
C ALA A 64 -8.64 -40.03 2.64
N GLY A 65 -8.65 -38.79 3.13
CA GLY A 65 -9.88 -38.04 3.37
C GLY A 65 -10.65 -37.81 2.07
N ASP A 66 -11.94 -37.54 2.18
CA ASP A 66 -12.80 -37.14 1.05
C ASP A 66 -13.08 -35.63 1.03
N GLY A 67 -12.51 -34.89 1.99
CA GLY A 67 -12.69 -33.46 2.13
C GLY A 67 -14.02 -33.09 2.82
N SER A 68 -14.81 -34.05 3.29
CA SER A 68 -15.94 -33.77 4.18
C SER A 68 -15.46 -33.32 5.56
N ALA A 69 -16.33 -32.69 6.35
CA ALA A 69 -16.03 -32.30 7.73
C ALA A 69 -15.65 -33.50 8.62
N ALA A 70 -16.21 -34.69 8.36
CA ALA A 70 -15.93 -35.90 9.13
C ALA A 70 -14.62 -36.59 8.71
N ARG A 71 -14.20 -36.40 7.45
CA ARG A 71 -12.97 -36.98 6.89
C ARG A 71 -12.20 -35.92 6.10
N PRO A 72 -11.68 -34.87 6.78
CA PRO A 72 -11.03 -33.76 6.12
C PRO A 72 -9.74 -34.22 5.43
N TRP A 73 -9.35 -33.48 4.43
CA TRP A 73 -8.01 -33.64 3.85
C TRP A 73 -6.94 -33.11 4.79
N ARG A 74 -5.73 -33.66 4.72
CA ARG A 74 -4.64 -33.25 5.61
C ARG A 74 -4.07 -31.87 5.27
N ASP A 75 -3.67 -31.66 4.02
CA ASP A 75 -2.93 -30.46 3.64
C ASP A 75 -3.18 -30.07 2.17
N LEU A 76 -3.00 -28.77 1.88
CA LEU A 76 -3.17 -28.21 0.53
C LEU A 76 -2.15 -28.74 -0.47
N ARG A 77 -0.93 -29.06 -0.02
CA ARG A 77 0.14 -29.57 -0.88
C ARG A 77 -0.28 -30.89 -1.54
N SER A 78 -0.88 -31.78 -0.77
CA SER A 78 -1.40 -33.07 -1.24
C SER A 78 -2.56 -32.89 -2.22
N LEU A 79 -3.42 -31.89 -2.03
CA LEU A 79 -4.49 -31.57 -2.99
C LEU A 79 -3.92 -31.09 -4.33
N VAL A 80 -2.90 -30.23 -4.28
CA VAL A 80 -2.23 -29.71 -5.48
C VAL A 80 -1.51 -30.82 -6.23
N SER A 81 -0.71 -31.63 -5.53
CA SER A 81 0.07 -32.71 -6.15
C SER A 81 -0.81 -33.86 -6.65
N GLY A 82 -1.88 -34.20 -5.92
CA GLY A 82 -2.89 -35.17 -6.34
C GLY A 82 -3.80 -34.66 -7.46
N GLY A 83 -3.76 -33.35 -7.73
CA GLY A 83 -4.59 -32.71 -8.74
C GLY A 83 -6.07 -32.67 -8.43
N LEU A 84 -6.38 -32.60 -7.13
CA LEU A 84 -7.73 -32.44 -6.62
C LEU A 84 -8.22 -30.99 -6.70
N ILE A 85 -7.31 -30.02 -6.83
CA ILE A 85 -7.60 -28.58 -7.02
C ILE A 85 -6.95 -28.05 -8.30
N GLY A 86 -7.60 -27.09 -8.96
CA GLY A 86 -7.17 -26.52 -10.23
C GLY A 86 -7.69 -27.36 -11.39
N GLU A 87 -8.82 -26.97 -11.98
CA GLU A 87 -9.45 -27.69 -13.10
C GLU A 87 -8.52 -27.75 -14.34
N TYR A 88 -7.61 -26.78 -14.44
CA TYR A 88 -6.64 -26.66 -15.52
C TYR A 88 -5.23 -26.40 -14.99
N ARG A 89 -4.24 -26.69 -15.82
CA ARG A 89 -2.86 -26.22 -15.67
C ARG A 89 -2.42 -25.45 -16.90
N ARG A 90 -1.86 -24.25 -16.70
CA ARG A 90 -1.20 -23.48 -17.76
C ARG A 90 0.04 -24.23 -18.22
N ARG A 91 0.08 -24.59 -19.50
CA ARG A 91 1.23 -25.24 -20.15
C ARG A 91 1.72 -24.40 -21.31
N LEU A 92 3.04 -24.28 -21.41
CA LEU A 92 3.70 -23.76 -22.59
C LEU A 92 4.11 -24.93 -23.48
N TRP A 93 3.45 -25.10 -24.62
CA TRP A 93 3.75 -26.20 -25.54
C TRP A 93 4.99 -25.89 -26.39
N ARG A 94 5.70 -26.94 -26.83
CA ARG A 94 6.88 -26.79 -27.70
C ARG A 94 6.57 -26.01 -28.97
N ALA A 95 5.41 -26.26 -29.58
CA ALA A 95 4.95 -25.54 -30.76
C ALA A 95 4.73 -24.04 -30.49
N ASP A 96 4.16 -23.67 -29.34
CA ASP A 96 3.96 -22.26 -28.96
C ASP A 96 5.31 -21.56 -28.71
N ARG A 97 6.28 -22.27 -28.11
CA ARG A 97 7.64 -21.76 -27.94
C ARG A 97 8.36 -21.59 -29.29
N TYR A 98 8.22 -22.57 -30.19
CA TYR A 98 8.81 -22.49 -31.52
C TYR A 98 8.18 -21.36 -32.33
N ALA A 99 6.85 -21.24 -32.35
CA ALA A 99 6.12 -20.16 -32.99
C ALA A 99 6.57 -18.78 -32.47
N ALA A 100 6.73 -18.63 -31.15
CA ALA A 100 7.28 -17.41 -30.55
C ALA A 100 8.70 -17.11 -31.05
N SER A 101 9.57 -18.13 -31.13
CA SER A 101 10.95 -17.97 -31.59
C SER A 101 11.07 -17.52 -33.05
N VAL A 102 10.16 -17.95 -33.92
CA VAL A 102 10.19 -17.58 -35.36
C VAL A 102 9.43 -16.29 -35.67
N THR A 103 8.48 -15.89 -34.83
CA THR A 103 7.67 -14.67 -35.03
C THR A 103 8.15 -13.46 -34.22
N GLY A 104 9.06 -13.67 -33.26
CA GLY A 104 9.46 -12.63 -32.30
C GLY A 104 8.35 -12.22 -31.31
N ARG A 105 7.20 -12.89 -31.32
CA ARG A 105 6.10 -12.65 -30.38
C ARG A 105 6.34 -13.38 -29.06
N ALA A 106 5.78 -12.85 -27.97
CA ALA A 106 5.78 -13.56 -26.70
C ALA A 106 5.00 -14.88 -26.80
N PRO A 107 5.50 -15.98 -26.23
CA PRO A 107 4.78 -17.26 -26.22
C PRO A 107 3.47 -17.15 -25.43
N VAL A 108 2.46 -17.94 -25.81
CA VAL A 108 1.17 -18.01 -25.13
C VAL A 108 1.03 -19.37 -24.44
N THR A 109 0.65 -19.37 -23.16
CA THR A 109 0.32 -20.60 -22.44
C THR A 109 -1.10 -21.02 -22.74
N ARG A 110 -1.35 -22.32 -22.90
CA ARG A 110 -2.70 -22.89 -23.05
C ARG A 110 -3.14 -23.59 -21.77
N LEU A 111 -4.46 -23.68 -21.56
CA LEU A 111 -5.04 -24.47 -20.48
C LEU A 111 -5.04 -25.95 -20.87
N ALA A 112 -4.51 -26.81 -20.01
CA ALA A 112 -4.62 -28.25 -20.11
C ALA A 112 -5.51 -28.76 -18.96
N GLU A 113 -6.59 -29.44 -19.29
CA GLU A 113 -7.55 -29.99 -18.32
C GLU A 113 -6.88 -31.01 -17.38
N ARG A 114 -7.30 -31.00 -16.11
CA ARG A 114 -6.91 -31.96 -15.09
C ARG A 114 -8.12 -32.78 -14.68
N ARG A 115 -8.35 -33.91 -15.36
CA ARG A 115 -9.51 -34.81 -15.17
C ARG A 115 -9.72 -35.31 -13.73
N GLY A 116 -8.72 -35.19 -12.85
CA GLY A 116 -8.81 -35.57 -11.43
C GLY A 116 -9.26 -34.45 -10.47
N ALA A 117 -9.55 -33.24 -10.97
CA ALA A 117 -9.97 -32.13 -10.12
C ALA A 117 -11.32 -32.43 -9.44
N VAL A 118 -11.28 -32.51 -8.11
CA VAL A 118 -12.46 -32.72 -7.26
C VAL A 118 -13.05 -31.39 -6.86
N VAL A 119 -12.21 -30.44 -6.46
CA VAL A 119 -12.58 -29.04 -6.17
C VAL A 119 -12.71 -28.30 -7.49
N ARG A 120 -13.87 -27.71 -7.72
CA ARG A 120 -14.25 -27.04 -8.97
C ARG A 120 -14.64 -25.58 -8.71
N SER A 121 -14.79 -24.85 -9.80
CA SER A 121 -15.31 -23.49 -9.79
C SER A 121 -16.58 -23.37 -8.93
N GLY A 122 -16.60 -22.38 -8.03
CA GLY A 122 -17.65 -22.14 -7.03
C GLY A 122 -17.42 -22.82 -5.69
N ASP A 123 -16.59 -23.87 -5.62
CA ASP A 123 -16.31 -24.60 -4.38
C ASP A 123 -15.41 -23.79 -3.42
N THR A 124 -15.50 -24.13 -2.12
CA THR A 124 -14.69 -23.54 -1.05
C THR A 124 -13.90 -24.62 -0.30
N LEU A 125 -12.62 -24.34 -0.03
CA LEU A 125 -11.76 -25.08 0.89
C LEU A 125 -11.68 -24.29 2.20
N LEU A 126 -12.30 -24.81 3.26
CA LEU A 126 -12.20 -24.29 4.63
C LEU A 126 -11.03 -24.95 5.36
N LEU A 127 -10.10 -24.10 5.80
CA LEU A 127 -8.89 -24.50 6.50
C LEU A 127 -9.12 -24.41 8.02
N ALA A 128 -8.92 -25.53 8.72
CA ALA A 128 -8.93 -25.58 10.18
C ALA A 128 -7.67 -24.93 10.77
N ASP A 129 -7.63 -24.81 12.10
CA ASP A 129 -6.44 -24.34 12.82
C ASP A 129 -5.19 -25.13 12.45
N GLY A 130 -4.09 -24.41 12.17
CA GLY A 130 -2.79 -25.03 12.00
C GLY A 130 -1.87 -24.33 11.01
N ASP A 131 -0.71 -24.97 10.82
CA ASP A 131 0.33 -24.54 9.90
C ASP A 131 0.31 -25.41 8.64
N TYR A 132 0.19 -24.77 7.48
CA TYR A 132 0.15 -25.41 6.16
C TYR A 132 1.44 -25.22 5.36
N GLY A 133 2.46 -24.56 5.95
CA GLY A 133 3.73 -24.30 5.31
C GLY A 133 3.60 -23.46 4.03
N LEU A 134 4.45 -23.74 3.04
CA LEU A 134 4.42 -23.09 1.74
C LEU A 134 3.29 -23.65 0.89
N VAL A 135 2.36 -22.78 0.48
CA VAL A 135 1.29 -23.12 -0.46
C VAL A 135 1.65 -22.65 -1.86
N ASP A 136 1.78 -23.60 -2.79
CA ASP A 136 2.10 -23.32 -4.19
C ASP A 136 0.93 -23.72 -5.09
N LEU A 137 0.27 -22.71 -5.67
CA LEU A 137 -0.80 -22.86 -6.67
C LEU A 137 -0.31 -22.42 -8.06
N SER A 138 0.99 -22.37 -8.29
CA SER A 138 1.58 -21.86 -9.53
C SER A 138 1.09 -22.61 -10.76
N GLY A 139 0.67 -21.82 -11.75
CA GLY A 139 0.14 -22.29 -13.02
C GLY A 139 -1.21 -23.03 -12.95
N LEU A 140 -1.85 -23.12 -11.79
CA LEU A 140 -3.19 -23.69 -11.66
C LEU A 140 -4.25 -22.69 -12.12
N ALA A 141 -5.30 -23.17 -12.78
CA ALA A 141 -6.40 -22.34 -13.23
C ALA A 141 -7.73 -23.07 -13.06
N ASN A 142 -8.81 -22.30 -12.93
CA ASN A 142 -10.19 -22.81 -12.82
C ASN A 142 -11.06 -22.11 -13.87
N ALA A 143 -12.23 -22.67 -14.18
CA ALA A 143 -13.21 -22.03 -15.08
C ALA A 143 -13.86 -20.77 -14.47
N GLY A 144 -13.82 -20.67 -13.13
CA GLY A 144 -14.36 -19.64 -12.26
C GLY A 144 -13.74 -19.77 -10.88
N PHE A 145 -14.12 -18.91 -9.93
CA PHE A 145 -13.41 -18.81 -8.65
C PHE A 145 -13.48 -20.07 -7.79
N VAL A 146 -12.34 -20.53 -7.29
CA VAL A 146 -12.23 -21.43 -6.13
C VAL A 146 -11.82 -20.59 -4.92
N THR A 147 -12.50 -20.79 -3.80
CA THR A 147 -12.17 -20.08 -2.55
C THR A 147 -11.35 -20.96 -1.62
N ILE A 148 -10.27 -20.42 -1.08
CA ILE A 148 -9.48 -21.01 0.01
C ILE A 148 -9.57 -20.04 1.18
N ALA A 149 -10.24 -20.45 2.26
CA ALA A 149 -10.51 -19.57 3.38
C ALA A 149 -10.20 -20.23 4.71
N ALA A 150 -9.79 -19.43 5.70
CA ALA A 150 -9.81 -19.88 7.08
C ALA A 150 -11.24 -20.19 7.52
N ALA A 151 -11.44 -21.30 8.23
CA ALA A 151 -12.68 -21.54 8.94
C ALA A 151 -12.93 -20.43 9.98
N PRO A 152 -14.18 -20.19 10.41
CA PRO A 152 -14.49 -19.17 11.42
C PRO A 152 -13.59 -19.30 12.65
N SER A 153 -13.01 -18.17 13.06
CA SER A 153 -12.04 -18.06 14.17
C SER A 153 -10.71 -18.80 14.00
N ALA A 154 -10.49 -19.51 12.90
CA ALA A 154 -9.28 -20.31 12.74
C ALA A 154 -8.01 -19.46 12.62
N ASN A 155 -6.92 -19.93 13.20
CA ASN A 155 -5.57 -19.40 13.06
C ASN A 155 -4.80 -20.25 12.04
N VAL A 156 -5.05 -19.93 10.76
CA VAL A 156 -4.41 -20.60 9.63
C VAL A 156 -3.13 -19.88 9.27
N ARG A 157 -2.00 -20.55 9.46
CA ARG A 157 -0.68 -20.04 9.09
C ARG A 157 -0.16 -20.70 7.82
N LEU A 158 0.34 -19.88 6.91
CA LEU A 158 1.17 -20.26 5.77
C LEU A 158 2.56 -19.66 5.99
N SER A 159 3.61 -20.42 5.68
CA SER A 159 4.97 -19.87 5.65
C SER A 159 5.28 -19.09 4.36
N GLY A 160 4.41 -19.21 3.35
CA GLY A 160 4.55 -18.54 2.07
C GLY A 160 3.43 -18.90 1.10
N LEU A 161 3.23 -18.06 0.08
CA LEU A 161 2.17 -18.24 -0.93
C LEU A 161 2.66 -17.94 -2.35
N ASN A 162 2.58 -18.93 -3.23
CA ASN A 162 2.92 -18.76 -4.64
C ASN A 162 1.69 -18.95 -5.54
N LEU A 163 1.32 -17.88 -6.23
CA LEU A 163 0.20 -17.78 -7.19
C LEU A 163 0.71 -17.44 -8.61
N SER A 164 1.99 -17.69 -8.88
CA SER A 164 2.61 -17.39 -10.18
C SER A 164 1.86 -18.06 -11.33
N GLY A 165 1.23 -17.27 -12.21
CA GLY A 165 0.43 -17.82 -13.31
C GLY A 165 -0.88 -18.50 -12.89
N ALA A 166 -1.31 -18.34 -11.63
CA ALA A 166 -2.56 -18.88 -11.14
C ALA A 166 -3.77 -18.10 -11.67
N SER A 167 -4.94 -18.72 -11.76
CA SER A 167 -6.14 -18.06 -12.28
C SER A 167 -7.42 -18.46 -11.52
N HIS A 168 -8.25 -17.45 -11.20
CA HIS A 168 -9.54 -17.59 -10.52
C HIS A 168 -9.44 -18.22 -9.13
N PHE A 169 -8.75 -17.53 -8.22
CA PHE A 169 -8.66 -17.89 -6.80
C PHE A 169 -9.07 -16.73 -5.90
N VAL A 170 -9.83 -17.07 -4.86
CA VAL A 170 -10.07 -16.20 -3.70
C VAL A 170 -9.33 -16.79 -2.52
N LEU A 171 -8.52 -16.00 -1.83
CA LEU A 171 -7.87 -16.39 -0.58
C LEU A 171 -8.31 -15.43 0.53
N ARG A 172 -8.88 -15.98 1.61
CA ARG A 172 -9.51 -15.16 2.66
C ARG A 172 -9.10 -15.58 4.08
N GLY A 173 -8.80 -14.60 4.93
CA GLY A 173 -8.62 -14.84 6.37
C GLY A 173 -7.34 -15.59 6.72
N LEU A 174 -6.34 -15.60 5.83
CA LEU A 174 -5.11 -16.38 5.97
C LEU A 174 -3.99 -15.53 6.57
N ARG A 175 -3.09 -16.15 7.34
CA ARG A 175 -1.86 -15.51 7.84
C ARG A 175 -0.66 -16.07 7.10
N ILE A 176 0.00 -15.25 6.29
CA ILE A 176 1.18 -15.59 5.50
C ILE A 176 2.39 -14.99 6.22
N VAL A 177 2.93 -15.74 7.18
CA VAL A 177 3.96 -15.27 8.10
C VAL A 177 5.15 -16.22 8.11
N GLY A 178 6.32 -15.72 7.71
CA GLY A 178 7.53 -16.54 7.61
C GLY A 178 8.82 -15.72 7.55
N ASP A 179 9.94 -16.42 7.77
CA ASP A 179 11.30 -15.86 7.76
C ASP A 179 12.03 -16.05 6.43
N ALA A 180 11.45 -16.84 5.52
CA ALA A 180 12.04 -17.20 4.24
C ALA A 180 11.07 -16.82 3.10
N PRO A 181 11.55 -16.14 2.05
CA PRO A 181 10.74 -15.82 0.88
C PRO A 181 10.10 -17.05 0.22
N ALA A 182 8.84 -16.92 -0.20
CA ALA A 182 8.14 -17.89 -1.04
C ALA A 182 8.57 -17.82 -2.52
N SER A 183 9.30 -16.78 -2.88
CA SER A 183 9.74 -16.51 -4.25
C SER A 183 11.25 -16.27 -4.30
N GLN A 184 11.86 -16.59 -5.44
CA GLN A 184 13.26 -16.25 -5.71
C GLN A 184 13.52 -14.73 -5.67
N ALA A 185 12.46 -13.92 -5.77
CA ALA A 185 12.52 -12.47 -5.73
C ALA A 185 12.41 -11.87 -4.31
N GLY A 186 12.36 -12.70 -3.25
CA GLY A 186 12.39 -12.19 -1.88
C GLY A 186 11.02 -11.91 -1.23
N PHE A 187 9.91 -12.26 -1.89
CA PHE A 187 8.55 -12.02 -1.37
C PHE A 187 7.93 -13.23 -0.66
N LEU A 188 7.21 -13.00 0.44
CA LEU A 188 6.41 -14.01 1.15
C LEU A 188 5.18 -14.47 0.36
N ALA A 189 4.61 -13.58 -0.45
CA ALA A 189 3.53 -13.89 -1.36
C ALA A 189 3.81 -13.33 -2.76
N THR A 190 3.47 -14.07 -3.81
CA THR A 190 3.62 -13.56 -5.19
C THR A 190 2.55 -14.09 -6.13
N THR A 191 2.07 -13.24 -7.04
CA THR A 191 1.34 -13.64 -8.25
C THR A 191 2.21 -13.50 -9.50
N TYR A 192 3.35 -12.85 -9.37
CA TYR A 192 4.22 -12.52 -10.49
C TYR A 192 5.01 -13.74 -10.95
N ALA A 193 4.90 -14.08 -12.23
CA ALA A 193 5.80 -15.01 -12.88
C ALA A 193 6.55 -14.30 -14.02
N PRO A 194 7.86 -14.50 -14.16
CA PRO A 194 8.56 -14.11 -15.37
C PRO A 194 8.09 -14.97 -16.56
N GLY A 195 8.08 -14.37 -17.75
CA GLY A 195 7.71 -15.07 -18.99
C GLY A 195 6.19 -15.09 -19.26
N PRO A 196 5.67 -16.13 -19.92
CA PRO A 196 4.32 -16.10 -20.48
C PRO A 196 3.22 -16.48 -19.48
N HIS A 197 3.59 -16.95 -18.29
CA HIS A 197 2.64 -17.33 -17.25
C HIS A 197 2.21 -16.08 -16.47
N ARG A 198 1.05 -15.52 -16.80
CA ARG A 198 0.50 -14.38 -16.07
C ARG A 198 -0.63 -14.84 -15.17
N ALA A 199 -0.61 -14.41 -13.90
CA ALA A 199 -1.72 -14.64 -13.00
C ALA A 199 -2.89 -13.73 -13.39
N ASP A 200 -4.12 -14.20 -13.15
CA ASP A 200 -5.31 -13.41 -13.41
C ASP A 200 -6.48 -13.76 -12.49
N ASN A 201 -7.36 -12.79 -12.21
CA ASN A 201 -8.55 -13.01 -11.37
C ASN A 201 -8.17 -13.60 -10.00
N ILE A 202 -7.30 -12.90 -9.29
CA ILE A 202 -6.85 -13.27 -7.95
C ILE A 202 -7.39 -12.24 -6.95
N LEU A 203 -8.03 -12.73 -5.89
CA LEU A 203 -8.53 -11.92 -4.79
C LEU A 203 -7.90 -12.37 -3.48
N LEU A 204 -7.17 -11.48 -2.83
CA LEU A 204 -6.68 -11.63 -1.47
C LEU A 204 -7.51 -10.71 -0.58
N ASP A 205 -8.23 -11.26 0.38
CA ASP A 205 -9.13 -10.51 1.25
C ASP A 205 -8.92 -10.86 2.71
N ASN A 206 -8.80 -9.86 3.58
CA ASN A 206 -8.60 -10.06 5.00
C ASN A 206 -7.42 -11.00 5.30
N VAL A 207 -6.29 -10.83 4.60
CA VAL A 207 -5.06 -11.60 4.86
C VAL A 207 -4.07 -10.80 5.69
N GLU A 208 -3.26 -11.50 6.48
CA GLU A 208 -2.10 -10.96 7.17
C GLU A 208 -0.84 -11.43 6.44
N ILE A 209 0.08 -10.53 6.12
CA ILE A 209 1.36 -10.87 5.50
C ILE A 209 2.47 -10.16 6.28
N GLY A 210 3.38 -10.92 6.87
CA GLY A 210 4.40 -10.29 7.70
C GLY A 210 5.57 -11.19 8.06
N TRP A 211 6.61 -10.59 8.61
CA TRP A 211 7.75 -11.33 9.12
C TRP A 211 7.43 -11.97 10.48
N THR A 212 8.04 -13.12 10.79
CA THR A 212 7.84 -13.80 12.08
C THR A 212 8.33 -12.95 13.25
N THR A 213 9.41 -12.18 13.03
CA THR A 213 9.99 -11.30 14.06
C THR A 213 9.43 -9.90 13.89
N ARG A 214 8.93 -9.32 14.98
CA ARG A 214 8.45 -7.93 14.94
C ARG A 214 9.61 -6.98 14.74
N LEU A 215 9.41 -5.97 13.90
CA LEU A 215 10.40 -4.92 13.65
C LEU A 215 10.73 -4.11 14.91
N ALA A 216 9.82 -4.10 15.89
CA ALA A 216 10.06 -3.51 17.20
C ALA A 216 11.15 -4.21 18.02
N GLU A 217 11.31 -5.50 17.79
CA GLU A 217 12.15 -6.41 18.57
C GLU A 217 13.43 -6.79 17.80
N ALA A 218 13.45 -6.56 16.49
CA ALA A 218 14.56 -6.92 15.62
C ALA A 218 15.77 -5.98 15.75
N ASP A 219 16.97 -6.56 15.73
CA ASP A 219 18.20 -5.82 15.53
C ASP A 219 18.22 -5.20 14.11
N PRO A 220 18.61 -3.93 13.93
CA PRO A 220 18.61 -3.29 12.61
C PRO A 220 19.47 -4.00 11.56
N ALA A 221 20.59 -4.62 11.95
CA ALA A 221 21.43 -5.36 11.03
C ALA A 221 20.81 -6.73 10.67
N ASP A 222 20.21 -7.42 11.63
CA ASP A 222 19.46 -8.67 11.38
C ASP A 222 18.27 -8.44 10.45
N PHE A 223 17.46 -7.40 10.74
CA PHE A 223 16.34 -7.01 9.88
C PHE A 223 16.83 -6.65 8.47
N SER A 224 17.90 -5.84 8.35
CA SER A 224 18.52 -5.55 7.05
C SER A 224 18.89 -6.84 6.31
N ALA A 225 19.50 -7.80 6.98
CA ALA A 225 19.98 -9.01 6.33
C ALA A 225 18.86 -9.97 5.91
N ARG A 226 17.70 -9.95 6.57
CA ARG A 226 16.75 -11.08 6.51
C ARG A 226 15.29 -10.74 6.29
N ALA A 227 14.87 -9.49 6.51
CA ALA A 227 13.47 -9.14 6.40
C ALA A 227 12.97 -9.42 4.98
N PRO A 228 11.89 -10.20 4.81
CA PRO A 228 11.34 -10.45 3.50
C PRO A 228 10.54 -9.23 3.03
N SER A 229 10.34 -9.15 1.71
CA SER A 229 9.27 -8.29 1.16
C SER A 229 7.92 -8.99 1.28
N GLY A 230 6.83 -8.23 1.38
CA GLY A 230 5.50 -8.80 1.63
C GLY A 230 4.91 -9.50 0.42
N LEU A 231 4.34 -8.70 -0.49
CA LEU A 231 3.55 -9.19 -1.62
C LEU A 231 4.02 -8.61 -2.94
N GLN A 232 4.27 -9.47 -3.92
CA GLN A 232 4.49 -9.06 -5.31
C GLN A 232 3.26 -9.36 -6.17
N PHE A 233 2.60 -8.29 -6.62
CA PHE A 233 1.43 -8.34 -7.50
C PHE A 233 1.83 -8.11 -8.96
N GLY A 234 1.78 -9.15 -9.76
CA GLY A 234 1.95 -9.07 -11.21
C GLY A 234 0.96 -9.97 -11.94
N GLY A 235 0.27 -9.44 -12.94
CA GLY A 235 -0.84 -10.14 -13.59
C GLY A 235 -1.92 -9.21 -14.11
N ASP A 236 -3.14 -9.73 -14.28
CA ASP A 236 -4.34 -8.99 -14.68
C ASP A 236 -5.48 -9.21 -13.67
N CYS A 237 -6.30 -8.20 -13.37
CA CYS A 237 -7.48 -8.38 -12.51
C CYS A 237 -7.10 -8.92 -11.11
N LEU A 238 -6.25 -8.17 -10.40
CA LEU A 238 -5.74 -8.55 -9.08
C LEU A 238 -6.33 -7.65 -7.99
N THR A 239 -6.68 -8.24 -6.86
CA THR A 239 -7.34 -7.52 -5.76
C THR A 239 -6.68 -7.84 -4.42
N LEU A 240 -6.39 -6.81 -3.65
CA LEU A 240 -5.98 -6.91 -2.25
C LEU A 240 -6.89 -6.01 -1.41
N THR A 241 -7.70 -6.60 -0.54
CA THR A 241 -8.64 -5.87 0.32
C THR A 241 -8.54 -6.23 1.79
N ASN A 242 -8.84 -5.26 2.65
CA ASN A 242 -9.02 -5.47 4.09
C ASN A 242 -7.85 -6.18 4.79
N SER A 243 -6.65 -6.10 4.21
CA SER A 243 -5.49 -6.89 4.59
C SER A 243 -4.47 -6.08 5.36
N HIS A 244 -3.58 -6.77 6.09
CA HIS A 244 -2.52 -6.16 6.88
C HIS A 244 -1.16 -6.69 6.46
N LEU A 245 -0.28 -5.80 6.00
CA LEU A 245 1.09 -6.10 5.64
C LEU A 245 2.00 -5.47 6.70
N HIS A 246 2.87 -6.25 7.37
CA HIS A 246 3.63 -5.73 8.50
C HIS A 246 5.03 -6.31 8.71
N ASP A 247 5.92 -5.47 9.24
CA ASP A 247 7.29 -5.86 9.62
C ASP A 247 8.10 -6.38 8.43
N LEU A 248 8.05 -5.68 7.29
CA LEU A 248 8.61 -6.13 6.01
C LEU A 248 9.73 -5.21 5.52
N GLU A 249 10.58 -5.71 4.63
CA GLU A 249 11.52 -4.84 3.91
C GLU A 249 10.74 -3.82 3.06
N SER A 250 9.91 -4.32 2.13
CA SER A 250 8.95 -3.58 1.32
C SER A 250 7.56 -4.19 1.50
N GLY A 251 6.51 -3.36 1.57
CA GLY A 251 5.14 -3.81 1.80
C GLY A 251 4.55 -4.54 0.59
N LEU A 252 3.99 -3.77 -0.34
CA LEU A 252 3.35 -4.27 -1.56
C LEU A 252 4.06 -3.76 -2.81
N ASN A 253 4.43 -4.66 -3.71
CA ASN A 253 5.04 -4.32 -5.00
C ASN A 253 4.10 -4.72 -6.14
N ILE A 254 3.40 -3.76 -6.72
CA ILE A 254 2.60 -3.92 -7.93
C ILE A 254 3.52 -3.74 -9.13
N TYR A 255 3.80 -4.83 -9.85
CA TYR A 255 4.77 -4.84 -10.93
C TYR A 255 4.15 -5.33 -12.25
N ARG A 256 4.14 -4.45 -13.25
CA ARG A 256 3.63 -4.74 -14.61
C ARG A 256 2.25 -5.40 -14.58
N ALA A 257 1.38 -4.87 -13.73
CA ALA A 257 0.03 -5.37 -13.55
C ALA A 257 -0.99 -4.55 -14.34
N ARG A 258 -2.17 -5.12 -14.61
CA ARG A 258 -3.30 -4.39 -15.19
C ARG A 258 -4.58 -4.65 -14.42
N LYS A 259 -5.44 -3.64 -14.29
CA LYS A 259 -6.73 -3.74 -13.58
C LYS A 259 -6.53 -4.24 -12.14
N VAL A 260 -5.87 -3.42 -11.32
CA VAL A 260 -5.57 -3.78 -9.94
C VAL A 260 -6.37 -2.90 -8.98
N LEU A 261 -6.94 -3.52 -7.95
CA LEU A 261 -7.52 -2.83 -6.81
C LEU A 261 -6.74 -3.16 -5.54
N VAL A 262 -6.30 -2.13 -4.84
CA VAL A 262 -5.72 -2.21 -3.50
C VAL A 262 -6.52 -1.29 -2.60
N ALA A 263 -7.38 -1.86 -1.75
CA ALA A 263 -8.29 -1.06 -0.95
C ALA A 263 -8.49 -1.51 0.50
N GLY A 264 -8.59 -0.55 1.43
CA GLY A 264 -8.92 -0.86 2.82
C GLY A 264 -7.80 -1.57 3.59
N ASN A 265 -6.56 -1.52 3.11
CA ASN A 265 -5.43 -2.23 3.71
C ASN A 265 -4.66 -1.38 4.71
N ALA A 266 -3.95 -2.04 5.61
CA ALA A 266 -2.92 -1.44 6.46
C ALA A 266 -1.54 -1.95 6.04
N VAL A 267 -0.57 -1.05 5.90
CA VAL A 267 0.85 -1.38 5.70
C VAL A 267 1.66 -0.73 6.81
N THR A 268 2.31 -1.53 7.66
CA THR A 268 2.95 -1.03 8.87
C THR A 268 4.34 -1.55 9.09
N GLY A 269 5.26 -0.73 9.62
CA GLY A 269 6.59 -1.25 9.96
C GLY A 269 7.35 -1.75 8.74
N VAL A 270 7.39 -0.95 7.67
CA VAL A 270 8.25 -1.23 6.51
C VAL A 270 9.54 -0.41 6.56
N SER A 271 10.58 -0.88 5.89
CA SER A 271 11.89 -0.21 5.87
C SER A 271 12.25 0.52 4.57
N VAL A 272 11.59 0.13 3.47
CA VAL A 272 11.70 0.74 2.15
C VAL A 272 10.31 1.27 1.79
N ASP A 273 9.69 0.82 0.70
CA ASP A 273 8.41 1.38 0.24
C ASP A 273 7.22 0.72 0.94
N GLY A 274 6.20 1.52 1.26
CA GLY A 274 4.89 0.99 1.67
C GLY A 274 4.21 0.29 0.51
N ILE A 275 3.95 1.04 -0.57
CA ILE A 275 3.44 0.49 -1.83
C ILE A 275 4.30 0.98 -2.99
N GLN A 276 4.97 0.06 -3.66
CA GLN A 276 5.59 0.31 -4.95
C GLN A 276 4.64 -0.08 -6.07
N PHE A 277 4.49 0.74 -7.11
CA PHE A 277 3.54 0.45 -8.17
C PHE A 277 4.03 0.76 -9.59
N SER A 278 3.54 -0.04 -10.53
CA SER A 278 3.67 0.14 -11.98
C SER A 278 2.61 -0.69 -12.71
N GLY A 279 2.05 -0.15 -13.79
CA GLY A 279 1.03 -0.87 -14.56
C GLY A 279 -0.02 0.00 -15.24
N ARG A 280 -1.20 -0.54 -15.44
CA ARG A 280 -2.31 0.16 -16.10
C ARG A 280 -3.62 -0.13 -15.39
N ASP A 281 -4.51 0.86 -15.31
CA ASP A 281 -5.81 0.72 -14.64
C ASP A 281 -5.63 0.29 -13.18
N LEU A 282 -4.81 1.04 -12.44
CA LEU A 282 -4.57 0.77 -11.02
C LEU A 282 -5.46 1.68 -10.16
N THR A 283 -6.07 1.12 -9.12
CA THR A 283 -6.79 1.87 -8.09
C THR A 283 -6.22 1.50 -6.73
N ILE A 284 -5.61 2.46 -6.06
CA ILE A 284 -5.02 2.34 -4.73
C ILE A 284 -5.80 3.31 -3.83
N ARG A 285 -6.73 2.81 -3.02
CA ARG A 285 -7.63 3.67 -2.26
C ARG A 285 -7.89 3.23 -0.83
N ASP A 286 -8.19 4.19 0.05
CA ASP A 286 -8.57 3.89 1.44
C ASP A 286 -7.55 2.99 2.17
N ASN A 287 -6.24 3.14 1.90
CA ASN A 287 -5.19 2.40 2.61
C ASN A 287 -4.54 3.28 3.68
N ALA A 288 -4.10 2.67 4.79
CA ALA A 288 -3.28 3.33 5.80
C ALA A 288 -1.86 2.77 5.78
N ILE A 289 -0.86 3.64 5.64
CA ILE A 289 0.56 3.29 5.61
C ILE A 289 1.25 4.08 6.70
N PHE A 290 1.80 3.39 7.70
CA PHE A 290 2.36 4.04 8.90
C PHE A 290 3.45 3.24 9.62
N GLY A 291 4.13 3.88 10.57
CA GLY A 291 5.08 3.18 11.44
C GLY A 291 6.35 2.69 10.75
N GLN A 292 6.77 3.30 9.64
CA GLN A 292 8.01 2.93 8.96
C GLN A 292 9.24 2.99 9.87
N ARG A 293 10.21 2.09 9.63
CA ARG A 293 11.52 2.12 10.29
C ARG A 293 12.64 2.00 9.25
N PRO A 294 13.11 3.13 8.69
CA PRO A 294 14.25 3.10 7.78
C PRO A 294 15.48 2.51 8.46
N VAL A 295 16.21 1.69 7.72
CA VAL A 295 17.50 1.17 8.15
C VAL A 295 18.61 2.03 7.54
N PRO A 296 19.61 2.50 8.32
CA PRO A 296 20.73 3.26 7.79
C PRO A 296 21.45 2.54 6.64
N GLY A 297 21.84 3.29 5.61
CA GLY A 297 22.58 2.77 4.46
C GLY A 297 21.74 2.02 3.42
N ARG A 298 20.41 1.96 3.59
CA ARG A 298 19.47 1.46 2.57
C ARG A 298 18.90 2.58 1.69
N LEU A 299 18.09 2.18 0.72
CA LEU A 299 17.24 3.07 -0.07
C LEU A 299 16.36 3.91 0.86
N HIS A 300 16.02 5.13 0.42
CA HIS A 300 15.04 5.94 1.16
C HIS A 300 13.66 5.26 1.08
N PRO A 301 12.86 5.32 2.15
CA PRO A 301 11.53 4.74 2.13
C PRO A 301 10.49 5.76 1.63
N ASP A 302 9.55 5.30 0.82
CA ASP A 302 8.44 6.11 0.33
C ASP A 302 7.10 5.54 0.84
N CYS A 303 6.09 6.39 1.02
CA CYS A 303 4.76 5.89 1.37
C CYS A 303 4.22 5.08 0.19
N MET A 304 4.26 5.72 -0.99
CA MET A 304 3.99 5.06 -2.26
C MET A 304 4.94 5.57 -3.33
N GLN A 305 5.54 4.66 -4.09
CA GLN A 305 6.44 5.01 -5.17
C GLN A 305 6.00 4.39 -6.50
N GLY A 306 5.75 5.24 -7.49
CA GLY A 306 5.64 4.81 -8.88
C GLY A 306 7.03 4.52 -9.44
N GLN A 307 7.34 3.26 -9.72
CA GLN A 307 8.65 2.84 -10.21
C GLN A 307 8.57 2.15 -11.58
N LEU A 308 9.20 2.76 -12.57
CA LEU A 308 9.29 2.26 -13.94
C LEU A 308 10.67 2.52 -14.53
N PRO A 309 11.22 1.59 -15.33
CA PRO A 309 12.37 1.91 -16.18
C PRO A 309 12.02 3.01 -17.21
N GLU A 310 13.02 3.82 -17.59
CA GLU A 310 12.93 5.07 -18.38
C GLU A 310 12.30 4.97 -19.79
N ARG A 311 11.78 3.82 -20.20
CA ARG A 311 11.14 3.62 -21.52
C ARG A 311 9.78 2.91 -21.44
N GLN A 312 9.31 2.63 -20.23
CA GLN A 312 8.03 1.99 -20.01
C GLN A 312 6.99 3.05 -19.67
N SER A 313 5.75 2.81 -20.11
CA SER A 313 4.61 3.64 -19.79
C SER A 313 3.65 2.97 -18.81
N SER A 314 3.07 3.78 -17.94
CA SER A 314 2.06 3.39 -16.96
C SER A 314 0.96 4.45 -16.91
N GLY A 315 -0.22 4.04 -16.44
CA GLY A 315 -1.42 4.86 -16.49
C GLY A 315 -2.55 4.23 -17.29
N PRO A 316 -3.82 4.47 -16.91
CA PRO A 316 -4.25 5.34 -15.81
C PRO A 316 -4.01 4.74 -14.41
N VAL A 317 -3.84 5.62 -13.42
CA VAL A 317 -3.66 5.27 -12.00
C VAL A 317 -4.48 6.22 -11.12
N MET A 318 -5.28 5.68 -10.21
CA MET A 318 -6.01 6.42 -9.19
C MET A 318 -5.42 6.12 -7.81
N ILE A 319 -5.01 7.17 -7.09
CA ILE A 319 -4.54 7.12 -5.70
C ILE A 319 -5.45 8.02 -4.87
N GLU A 320 -6.38 7.41 -4.13
CA GLU A 320 -7.49 8.13 -3.51
C GLU A 320 -7.69 7.81 -2.02
N ARG A 321 -7.88 8.83 -1.18
CA ARG A 321 -8.26 8.64 0.25
C ARG A 321 -7.30 7.76 1.05
N ASN A 322 -6.03 7.73 0.68
CA ASN A 322 -5.01 7.03 1.44
C ASN A 322 -4.45 7.94 2.53
N LEU A 323 -3.96 7.29 3.58
CA LEU A 323 -3.36 7.89 4.75
C LEU A 323 -1.89 7.45 4.85
N CYS A 324 -0.97 8.38 4.64
CA CYS A 324 0.46 8.18 4.79
C CYS A 324 0.93 8.91 6.04
N LEU A 325 1.33 8.18 7.09
CA LEU A 325 1.71 8.79 8.37
C LEU A 325 3.08 8.33 8.83
N ARG A 326 4.00 9.29 8.97
CA ARG A 326 5.27 9.07 9.66
C ARG A 326 5.10 8.31 10.98
N ALA A 327 6.07 7.47 11.32
CA ALA A 327 6.14 6.91 12.67
C ALA A 327 6.26 8.05 13.69
N PRO A 328 5.54 7.98 14.83
CA PRO A 328 5.78 8.92 15.93
C PRO A 328 7.24 8.81 16.36
N ILE A 329 7.91 9.95 16.50
CA ILE A 329 9.30 10.03 16.99
C ILE A 329 9.26 9.66 18.47
N ARG A 330 9.48 8.38 18.80
CA ARG A 330 9.45 7.91 20.19
C ARG A 330 10.85 7.81 20.82
N GLU A 331 11.90 7.75 20.01
CA GLU A 331 13.28 7.59 20.48
C GLU A 331 14.26 8.63 19.90
N PRO A 332 15.21 9.16 20.69
CA PRO A 332 16.27 10.05 20.20
C PRO A 332 17.16 9.43 19.11
N SER A 333 17.23 8.10 19.03
CA SER A 333 17.92 7.38 17.96
C SER A 333 17.15 7.41 16.63
N GLN A 334 15.81 7.46 16.66
CA GLN A 334 14.95 7.68 15.49
C GLN A 334 15.02 9.12 14.97
N GLN A 335 15.40 10.09 15.82
CA GLN A 335 15.70 11.45 15.36
C GLN A 335 16.94 11.51 14.46
N ARG A 336 17.80 10.48 14.40
CA ARG A 336 18.99 10.49 13.52
C ARG A 336 18.72 9.90 12.13
N THR A 337 17.64 9.12 11.97
CA THR A 337 17.22 8.57 10.67
C THR A 337 16.36 9.53 9.85
N ASP A 338 15.93 10.65 10.44
CA ASP A 338 15.20 11.75 9.81
C ASP A 338 15.93 12.38 8.61
N ARG A 339 17.27 12.27 8.55
CA ARG A 339 18.10 12.80 7.46
C ARG A 339 17.90 12.08 6.13
N PHE A 340 17.41 10.84 6.15
CA PHE A 340 17.09 10.01 4.98
C PHE A 340 15.58 9.87 4.77
N GLY A 341 14.83 10.83 5.34
CA GLY A 341 13.44 10.71 5.75
C GLY A 341 12.46 10.14 4.72
N TRP A 342 11.44 9.50 5.27
CA TRP A 342 10.29 8.98 4.58
C TRP A 342 9.61 10.03 3.69
N GLN A 343 9.48 9.76 2.39
CA GLN A 343 8.75 10.57 1.41
C GLN A 343 7.27 10.12 1.28
N GLY A 344 6.41 11.00 0.78
CA GLY A 344 5.00 10.70 0.59
C GLY A 344 4.71 9.86 -0.66
N ILE A 345 3.89 10.40 -1.56
CA ILE A 345 3.48 9.74 -2.81
C ILE A 345 4.36 10.29 -3.94
N VAL A 346 5.24 9.47 -4.49
CA VAL A 346 6.29 9.95 -5.41
C VAL A 346 6.33 9.15 -6.71
N ILE A 347 6.60 9.85 -7.81
CA ILE A 347 6.87 9.32 -9.14
C ILE A 347 7.97 10.19 -9.73
N PHE A 348 9.18 9.65 -9.86
CA PHE A 348 10.32 10.40 -10.36
C PHE A 348 10.66 10.13 -11.83
N ASP A 349 10.42 8.89 -12.27
CA ASP A 349 10.94 8.34 -13.52
C ASP A 349 9.87 7.54 -14.28
N GLY A 350 10.11 7.33 -15.58
CA GLY A 350 9.22 6.55 -16.45
C GLY A 350 8.10 7.39 -17.08
N HIS A 351 7.33 6.79 -17.98
CA HIS A 351 6.31 7.50 -18.75
C HIS A 351 4.92 7.35 -18.13
N TRP A 352 4.52 8.32 -17.31
CA TRP A 352 3.23 8.28 -16.62
C TRP A 352 2.20 9.16 -17.33
N ARG A 353 0.99 8.64 -17.47
CA ARG A 353 -0.15 9.37 -18.03
C ARG A 353 -1.41 9.09 -17.22
N ASP A 354 -2.33 10.04 -17.20
CA ASP A 354 -3.66 9.82 -16.60
C ASP A 354 -3.56 9.40 -15.11
N VAL A 355 -2.66 10.02 -14.36
CA VAL A 355 -2.47 9.78 -12.92
C VAL A 355 -3.33 10.77 -12.14
N THR A 356 -4.21 10.25 -11.27
CA THR A 356 -5.01 11.06 -10.35
C THR A 356 -4.63 10.74 -8.91
N ILE A 357 -4.19 11.76 -8.17
CA ILE A 357 -3.87 11.69 -6.75
C ILE A 357 -4.82 12.62 -6.02
N ARG A 358 -5.82 12.07 -5.32
CA ARG A 358 -6.87 12.88 -4.70
C ARG A 358 -7.26 12.48 -3.29
N CYS A 359 -7.67 13.46 -2.50
CA CYS A 359 -8.25 13.21 -1.18
C CYS A 359 -7.34 12.46 -0.19
N ASN A 360 -6.02 12.48 -0.39
CA ASN A 360 -5.08 11.79 0.49
C ASN A 360 -4.63 12.69 1.65
N ILE A 361 -4.29 12.10 2.79
CA ILE A 361 -3.59 12.76 3.89
C ILE A 361 -2.16 12.22 3.90
N VAL A 362 -1.18 13.08 3.65
CA VAL A 362 0.22 12.71 3.46
C VAL A 362 1.10 13.50 4.42
N LEU A 363 1.52 12.84 5.50
CA LEU A 363 2.34 13.41 6.56
C LEU A 363 3.75 12.76 6.61
N PRO A 364 4.61 13.03 5.62
CA PRO A 364 5.93 12.42 5.53
C PRO A 364 6.91 13.09 6.51
N ALA A 365 8.13 12.54 6.59
CA ALA A 365 9.24 13.14 7.34
C ALA A 365 10.21 13.92 6.42
N ASN A 366 9.97 13.94 5.11
CA ASN A 366 10.84 14.53 4.10
C ASN A 366 10.11 15.57 3.23
N GLN A 367 10.85 16.22 2.34
CA GLN A 367 10.40 17.29 1.45
C GLN A 367 9.43 16.82 0.35
N HIS A 368 9.61 15.61 -0.18
CA HIS A 368 8.71 15.09 -1.20
C HIS A 368 7.42 14.60 -0.55
N GLY A 369 6.39 15.46 -0.53
CA GLY A 369 5.05 15.09 -0.04
C GLY A 369 4.22 14.41 -1.12
N ILE A 370 3.94 15.14 -2.20
CA ILE A 370 3.42 14.55 -3.44
C ILE A 370 4.31 15.04 -4.58
N ALA A 371 5.00 14.15 -5.26
CA ALA A 371 5.91 14.48 -6.35
C ALA A 371 5.55 13.67 -7.60
N LEU A 372 5.19 14.33 -8.70
CA LEU A 372 4.76 13.69 -9.94
C LEU A 372 5.58 14.23 -11.12
N TYR A 373 6.65 13.54 -11.49
CA TYR A 373 7.63 14.07 -12.45
C TYR A 373 7.44 13.45 -13.85
N GLY A 374 7.52 14.30 -14.88
CA GLY A 374 7.37 13.92 -16.29
C GLY A 374 6.04 13.28 -16.66
N ALA A 375 4.99 13.51 -15.86
CA ALA A 375 3.67 12.92 -16.09
C ALA A 375 2.82 13.79 -17.03
N THR A 376 1.92 13.14 -17.76
CA THR A 376 1.00 13.82 -18.67
C THR A 376 -0.47 13.62 -18.30
N ASN A 377 -1.31 14.61 -18.62
CA ASN A 377 -2.77 14.57 -18.41
C ASN A 377 -3.16 14.07 -17.01
N SER A 378 -2.59 14.68 -15.98
CA SER A 378 -2.66 14.18 -14.60
C SER A 378 -3.24 15.21 -13.64
N LEU A 379 -3.73 14.75 -12.49
CA LEU A 379 -4.47 15.57 -11.54
C LEU A 379 -4.01 15.30 -10.11
N ILE A 380 -3.67 16.37 -9.39
CA ILE A 380 -3.37 16.33 -7.95
C ILE A 380 -4.38 17.25 -7.26
N GLU A 381 -5.34 16.69 -6.51
CA GLU A 381 -6.42 17.52 -5.94
C GLU A 381 -6.90 17.13 -4.55
N HIS A 382 -7.37 18.11 -3.78
CA HIS A 382 -7.99 17.86 -2.47
C HIS A 382 -7.12 17.08 -1.46
N ASN A 383 -5.80 17.10 -1.62
CA ASN A 383 -4.89 16.42 -0.71
C ASN A 383 -4.48 17.35 0.43
N THR A 384 -4.21 16.75 1.59
CA THR A 384 -3.58 17.42 2.75
C THR A 384 -2.14 16.93 2.88
N VAL A 385 -1.16 17.83 2.79
CA VAL A 385 0.27 17.47 2.73
C VAL A 385 1.12 18.32 3.68
N PHE A 386 1.60 17.73 4.77
CA PHE A 386 2.35 18.45 5.79
C PHE A 386 3.57 17.69 6.31
N GLY A 387 4.70 18.39 6.44
CA GLY A 387 5.94 17.81 6.99
C GLY A 387 6.02 17.85 8.52
N ASN A 388 7.22 17.64 9.07
CA ASN A 388 7.48 17.78 10.50
C ASN A 388 7.36 19.24 10.95
N ALA A 389 6.78 19.46 12.14
CA ALA A 389 6.82 20.77 12.78
C ALA A 389 8.29 21.17 13.02
N GLY A 390 8.70 22.32 12.50
CA GLY A 390 10.10 22.78 12.53
C GLY A 390 11.07 22.04 11.58
N GLY A 391 10.61 20.99 10.91
CA GLY A 391 11.36 20.19 9.93
C GLY A 391 11.45 20.83 8.55
N ARG A 392 11.72 20.02 7.50
CA ARG A 392 11.66 20.51 6.12
C ARG A 392 10.20 20.60 5.68
N PRO A 393 9.78 21.67 4.97
CA PRO A 393 8.42 21.73 4.45
C PRO A 393 8.25 20.64 3.39
N SER A 394 7.18 19.85 3.53
CA SER A 394 6.80 18.87 2.51
C SER A 394 6.00 19.56 1.42
N TRP A 395 6.38 19.34 0.16
CA TRP A 395 5.79 20.01 -0.98
C TRP A 395 4.90 19.11 -1.82
N ILE A 396 4.01 19.76 -2.57
CA ILE A 396 3.39 19.21 -3.77
C ILE A 396 4.14 19.77 -4.99
N ALA A 397 4.52 18.89 -5.92
CA ALA A 397 5.26 19.29 -7.12
C ALA A 397 4.95 18.39 -8.33
N ALA A 398 4.82 19.01 -9.51
CA ALA A 398 4.89 18.34 -10.81
C ALA A 398 6.03 18.94 -11.64
N LEU A 399 7.15 18.22 -11.75
CA LEU A 399 8.40 18.71 -12.33
C LEU A 399 8.79 17.89 -13.57
N PRO A 400 9.86 18.24 -14.30
CA PRO A 400 10.44 17.33 -15.28
C PRO A 400 10.93 16.02 -14.64
N ALA A 401 10.84 14.91 -15.37
CA ALA A 401 11.46 13.63 -14.99
C ALA A 401 12.99 13.72 -15.06
N LYS A 402 13.70 12.71 -14.53
CA LYS A 402 15.18 12.70 -14.55
C LYS A 402 15.78 12.70 -15.96
N ASP A 403 15.03 12.23 -16.95
CA ASP A 403 15.37 12.30 -18.38
C ASP A 403 15.19 13.70 -18.99
N GLY A 404 14.74 14.68 -18.20
CA GLY A 404 14.48 16.06 -18.61
C GLY A 404 13.10 16.29 -19.23
N ARG A 405 12.28 15.25 -19.40
CA ARG A 405 10.95 15.38 -20.00
C ARG A 405 10.02 16.18 -19.09
N PRO A 406 9.40 17.26 -19.58
CA PRO A 406 8.51 18.07 -18.76
C PRO A 406 7.21 17.32 -18.43
N SER A 407 6.59 17.71 -17.31
CA SER A 407 5.19 17.39 -17.05
C SER A 407 4.30 18.22 -17.98
N ALA A 408 3.19 17.65 -18.48
CA ALA A 408 2.32 18.34 -19.44
C ALA A 408 0.83 18.03 -19.23
N GLY A 409 0.00 19.07 -19.16
CA GLY A 409 -1.43 18.92 -18.86
C GLY A 409 -1.67 18.42 -17.44
N VAL A 410 -0.83 18.84 -16.48
CA VAL A 410 -1.00 18.52 -15.07
C VAL A 410 -1.78 19.63 -14.38
N ARG A 411 -2.83 19.27 -13.65
CA ARG A 411 -3.59 20.23 -12.81
C ARG A 411 -3.34 19.93 -11.34
N ILE A 412 -2.98 20.95 -10.57
CA ILE A 412 -2.82 20.89 -9.13
C ILE A 412 -3.84 21.84 -8.53
N ARG A 413 -4.88 21.32 -7.88
CA ARG A 413 -5.99 22.17 -7.40
C ARG A 413 -6.53 21.79 -6.04
N GLU A 414 -7.00 22.78 -5.28
CA GLU A 414 -7.77 22.55 -4.06
C GLU A 414 -7.02 21.68 -3.02
N ASN A 415 -5.69 21.64 -3.08
CA ASN A 415 -4.87 20.98 -2.07
C ASN A 415 -4.58 21.94 -0.92
N ARG A 416 -4.19 21.40 0.24
CA ARG A 416 -3.67 22.15 1.38
C ARG A 416 -2.29 21.59 1.75
N ALA A 417 -1.23 22.39 1.61
CA ALA A 417 0.13 21.91 1.84
C ALA A 417 1.10 22.91 2.45
N SER A 418 2.22 22.41 3.00
CA SER A 418 3.32 23.25 3.51
C SER A 418 4.07 24.03 2.43
N ALA A 419 4.11 23.50 1.21
CA ALA A 419 4.84 24.11 0.09
C ALA A 419 4.34 23.62 -1.28
N TYR A 420 4.55 24.45 -2.30
CA TYR A 420 4.28 24.12 -3.70
C TYR A 420 5.45 24.57 -4.56
N LEU A 421 6.18 23.64 -5.17
CA LEU A 421 7.37 24.00 -5.96
C LEU A 421 7.00 24.68 -7.28
N ASN A 422 5.85 24.36 -7.85
CA ASN A 422 5.36 24.96 -9.09
C ASN A 422 4.95 26.45 -8.94
N ALA A 423 4.85 26.96 -7.72
CA ALA A 423 4.37 28.32 -7.42
C ALA A 423 5.47 29.28 -6.94
N VAL A 424 6.72 28.82 -6.99
CA VAL A 424 7.89 29.55 -6.48
C VAL A 424 8.28 30.73 -7.38
N ILE A 425 8.00 30.63 -8.68
CA ILE A 425 8.36 31.67 -9.65
C ILE A 425 7.44 32.87 -9.47
N GLY A 426 8.05 34.05 -9.28
CA GLY A 426 7.32 35.28 -8.96
C GLY A 426 7.01 35.46 -7.46
N ALA A 427 7.55 34.59 -6.60
CA ALA A 427 7.50 34.77 -5.16
C ALA A 427 8.14 36.11 -4.72
N PRO A 428 7.69 36.69 -3.59
CA PRO A 428 8.25 37.96 -3.10
C PRO A 428 9.66 37.81 -2.53
N LEU A 429 10.10 36.58 -2.29
CA LEU A 429 11.42 36.30 -1.74
C LEU A 429 12.49 36.25 -2.84
N PRO A 430 13.71 36.75 -2.58
CA PRO A 430 14.86 36.48 -3.42
C PRO A 430 15.07 34.95 -3.61
N PRO A 431 15.59 34.52 -4.77
CA PRO A 431 15.91 33.12 -5.07
C PRO A 431 16.57 32.35 -3.92
N ASP A 432 17.61 32.92 -3.32
CA ASP A 432 18.35 32.30 -2.22
C ASP A 432 17.51 32.09 -0.96
N ALA A 433 16.75 33.11 -0.56
CA ALA A 433 15.86 33.03 0.60
C ALA A 433 14.75 31.99 0.40
N MET A 434 14.30 31.81 -0.84
CA MET A 434 13.34 30.77 -1.20
C MET A 434 13.94 29.36 -1.08
N LEU A 435 15.14 29.15 -1.65
CA LEU A 435 15.84 27.87 -1.53
C LEU A 435 16.10 27.52 -0.06
N ASP A 436 16.49 28.50 0.76
CA ASP A 436 16.71 28.33 2.18
C ASP A 436 15.39 28.00 2.93
N ALA A 437 14.29 28.69 2.61
CA ALA A 437 12.96 28.43 3.20
C ALA A 437 12.44 27.02 2.87
N LEU A 438 12.63 26.58 1.62
CA LEU A 438 12.27 25.24 1.17
C LEU A 438 13.29 24.18 1.58
N LYS A 439 14.44 24.59 2.14
CA LYS A 439 15.60 23.75 2.48
C LYS A 439 16.13 22.94 1.29
N VAL A 440 16.07 23.52 0.09
CA VAL A 440 16.63 22.95 -1.14
C VAL A 440 18.14 23.13 -1.12
N LYS A 441 18.91 22.08 -1.41
CA LYS A 441 20.37 22.18 -1.50
C LYS A 441 20.74 23.02 -2.72
N ARG A 442 21.55 24.07 -2.53
CA ARG A 442 22.03 24.94 -3.62
C ARG A 442 22.79 24.20 -4.74
N GLY A 443 23.40 23.05 -4.40
CA GLY A 443 24.08 22.17 -5.37
C GLY A 443 23.16 21.29 -6.22
N ASP A 444 21.86 21.21 -5.90
CA ASP A 444 20.88 20.47 -6.70
C ASP A 444 20.51 21.28 -7.95
N ARG A 445 21.40 21.26 -8.94
CA ARG A 445 21.27 22.06 -10.16
C ARG A 445 19.96 21.79 -10.89
N ALA A 446 19.48 20.54 -10.88
CA ALA A 446 18.22 20.18 -11.52
C ALA A 446 17.07 20.91 -10.83
N LEU A 447 16.93 20.74 -9.52
CA LEU A 447 15.83 21.36 -8.77
C LEU A 447 15.94 22.89 -8.79
N VAL A 448 17.13 23.45 -8.61
CA VAL A 448 17.35 24.90 -8.69
C VAL A 448 16.97 25.45 -10.06
N THR A 449 17.39 24.80 -11.15
CA THR A 449 17.04 25.25 -12.52
C THR A 449 15.52 25.22 -12.71
N THR A 450 14.87 24.14 -12.30
CA THR A 450 13.41 23.98 -12.38
C THR A 450 12.66 25.04 -11.56
N LEU A 451 13.18 25.44 -10.40
CA LEU A 451 12.56 26.48 -9.56
C LEU A 451 12.73 27.90 -10.10
N MET A 452 13.67 28.11 -11.02
CA MET A 452 14.00 29.43 -11.58
C MET A 452 13.46 29.64 -13.01
N GLN A 453 12.75 28.67 -13.58
CA GLN A 453 12.24 28.72 -14.96
C GLN A 453 10.74 28.45 -15.02
N PRO A 454 9.94 29.25 -15.77
CA PRO A 454 8.51 29.02 -15.89
C PRO A 454 8.20 27.55 -16.24
N LEU A 455 7.31 26.94 -15.45
CA LEU A 455 6.90 25.55 -15.68
C LEU A 455 5.65 25.54 -16.55
N ASP A 456 5.86 25.46 -17.85
CA ASP A 456 4.79 25.23 -18.81
C ASP A 456 4.15 23.86 -18.60
N GLY A 457 2.85 23.75 -18.86
CA GLY A 457 2.12 22.48 -18.78
C GLY A 457 1.61 22.09 -17.38
N VAL A 458 1.85 22.89 -16.34
CA VAL A 458 1.25 22.72 -15.01
C VAL A 458 0.32 23.89 -14.68
N VAL A 459 -0.93 23.59 -14.33
CA VAL A 459 -1.94 24.59 -13.96
C VAL A 459 -2.23 24.49 -12.46
N LEU A 460 -2.15 25.61 -11.75
CA LEU A 460 -2.44 25.73 -10.32
C LEU A 460 -3.80 26.41 -10.11
N GLU A 461 -4.66 25.87 -9.26
CA GLU A 461 -6.01 26.42 -9.02
C GLU A 461 -6.45 26.28 -7.55
N ARG A 462 -6.74 27.39 -6.86
CA ARG A 462 -7.37 27.37 -5.51
C ARG A 462 -6.63 26.50 -4.48
N ASN A 463 -5.30 26.45 -4.51
CA ASN A 463 -4.53 25.71 -3.52
C ASN A 463 -4.35 26.55 -2.25
N THR A 464 -4.29 25.89 -1.11
CA THR A 464 -4.04 26.53 0.19
C THR A 464 -2.61 26.29 0.62
N TRP A 465 -1.85 27.37 0.76
CA TRP A 465 -0.47 27.32 1.25
C TRP A 465 -0.48 27.62 2.76
N ALA A 466 -0.13 26.61 3.54
CA ALA A 466 -0.08 26.66 4.99
C ALA A 466 1.36 26.34 5.46
N PRO A 467 2.29 27.31 5.40
CA PRO A 467 3.70 27.05 5.69
C PRO A 467 3.92 26.74 7.18
N PRO A 468 5.03 26.06 7.53
CA PRO A 468 5.45 25.95 8.92
C PRO A 468 5.85 27.32 9.48
N GLN A 469 5.71 27.51 10.80
CA GLN A 469 5.94 28.77 11.55
C GLN A 469 7.24 29.54 11.24
N ARG A 470 8.26 28.88 10.68
CA ARG A 470 9.60 29.46 10.47
C ARG A 470 9.80 30.14 9.11
N VAL A 471 8.76 30.21 8.28
CA VAL A 471 8.87 30.84 6.95
C VAL A 471 8.44 32.32 7.04
N PRO A 472 9.32 33.29 6.70
CA PRO A 472 9.16 34.71 7.03
C PRO A 472 8.12 35.48 6.19
N GLY A 473 7.14 34.80 5.58
CA GLY A 473 6.09 35.44 4.79
C GLY A 473 5.55 34.55 3.67
N PRO A 474 4.64 35.08 2.83
CA PRO A 474 4.10 34.38 1.69
C PRO A 474 5.21 33.91 0.74
N LEU A 475 5.26 32.60 0.47
CA LEU A 475 6.20 32.01 -0.49
C LEU A 475 5.73 32.11 -1.95
N THR A 476 4.60 32.77 -2.19
CA THR A 476 4.11 33.07 -3.54
C THR A 476 3.27 34.35 -3.52
N ARG A 477 3.28 35.09 -4.63
CA ARG A 477 2.32 36.18 -4.90
C ARG A 477 1.20 35.73 -5.84
N ASP A 478 1.18 34.45 -6.20
CA ASP A 478 0.18 33.92 -7.13
C ASP A 478 -1.22 34.03 -6.49
N PRO A 479 -2.12 34.85 -7.06
CA PRO A 479 -3.45 35.11 -6.48
C PRO A 479 -4.34 33.86 -6.52
N ARG A 480 -3.91 32.79 -7.19
CA ARG A 480 -4.60 31.49 -7.20
C ARG A 480 -4.37 30.70 -5.91
N PHE A 481 -3.50 31.18 -5.01
CA PHE A 481 -3.27 30.59 -3.70
C PHE A 481 -4.04 31.30 -2.60
N ILE A 482 -4.66 30.51 -1.73
CA ILE A 482 -5.17 30.95 -0.45
C ILE A 482 -4.02 30.80 0.55
N TRP A 483 -3.64 31.90 1.19
CA TRP A 483 -2.60 31.88 2.21
C TRP A 483 -3.20 31.65 3.58
N GLU A 484 -2.77 30.58 4.27
CA GLU A 484 -3.05 30.41 5.69
C GLU A 484 -1.91 31.03 6.51
N PRO A 485 -2.23 31.81 7.56
CA PRO A 485 -1.23 32.29 8.50
C PRO A 485 -0.41 31.13 9.04
N ALA A 486 0.89 31.35 9.23
CA ALA A 486 1.75 30.32 9.78
C ALA A 486 1.25 29.92 11.18
N GLY A 487 0.75 28.69 11.30
CA GLY A 487 0.21 28.13 12.53
C GLY A 487 1.08 27.00 13.05
N SER A 488 0.89 26.64 14.33
CA SER A 488 1.38 25.34 14.80
C SER A 488 0.56 24.26 14.09
N LEU A 489 1.12 23.66 13.03
CA LEU A 489 0.55 22.45 12.47
C LEU A 489 0.64 21.39 13.58
N PRO A 490 -0.50 20.91 14.10
CA PRO A 490 -0.46 19.93 15.16
C PRO A 490 0.20 18.65 14.63
N GLU A 491 1.09 18.08 15.44
CA GLU A 491 1.66 16.79 15.11
C GLU A 491 0.56 15.73 15.24
N ALA A 492 0.36 14.93 14.19
CA ALA A 492 -0.45 13.73 14.27
C ALA A 492 0.46 12.54 14.49
N ASN A 493 0.35 11.90 15.65
CA ASN A 493 1.14 10.76 16.06
C ASN A 493 0.38 9.43 15.94
N SER A 494 -0.88 9.48 15.51
CA SER A 494 -1.73 8.33 15.25
C SER A 494 -2.68 8.58 14.08
N VAL A 495 -3.20 7.47 13.54
CA VAL A 495 -4.22 7.45 12.50
C VAL A 495 -5.48 8.23 12.93
N ALA A 496 -5.99 7.96 14.12
CA ALA A 496 -7.18 8.62 14.64
C ALA A 496 -6.96 10.13 14.88
N GLU A 497 -5.78 10.52 15.33
CA GLU A 497 -5.42 11.92 15.49
C GLU A 497 -5.31 12.64 14.16
N ALA A 498 -4.68 12.03 13.15
CA ALA A 498 -4.57 12.61 11.82
C ALA A 498 -5.96 12.88 11.20
N LEU A 499 -6.88 11.92 11.28
CA LEU A 499 -8.24 12.13 10.77
C LEU A 499 -9.01 13.22 11.52
N ARG A 500 -8.81 13.36 12.83
CA ARG A 500 -9.45 14.43 13.61
C ARG A 500 -8.88 15.81 13.27
N GLN A 501 -7.56 15.89 13.09
CA GLN A 501 -6.87 17.16 12.82
C GLN A 501 -7.01 17.61 11.36
N TYR A 502 -7.10 16.65 10.43
CA TYR A 502 -7.11 16.88 8.99
C TYR A 502 -8.33 16.19 8.35
N PRO A 503 -9.55 16.69 8.61
CA PRO A 503 -10.75 16.11 8.00
C PRO A 503 -10.69 16.24 6.48
N LEU A 504 -11.15 15.21 5.78
CA LEU A 504 -11.25 15.26 4.33
C LEU A 504 -12.32 16.28 3.90
N PRO A 505 -12.13 17.00 2.79
CA PRO A 505 -13.15 17.89 2.24
C PRO A 505 -14.46 17.14 1.91
N PRO A 506 -15.62 17.82 1.86
CA PRO A 506 -16.88 17.19 1.45
C PRO A 506 -16.83 16.51 0.07
N ALA A 507 -16.03 17.04 -0.86
CA ALA A 507 -15.80 16.43 -2.17
C ALA A 507 -15.05 15.09 -2.12
N CYS A 508 -14.54 14.72 -0.94
CA CYS A 508 -13.78 13.52 -0.65
C CYS A 508 -14.50 12.57 0.31
N THR A 509 -15.68 12.94 0.80
CA THR A 509 -16.53 12.08 1.63
C THR A 509 -17.57 11.40 0.76
N GLU A 510 -17.75 10.09 0.94
CA GLU A 510 -18.87 9.37 0.32
C GLU A 510 -20.21 9.97 0.82
N PRO A 511 -21.30 9.86 0.04
CA PRO A 511 -22.61 10.45 0.38
C PRO A 511 -23.17 10.03 1.75
N GLU A 512 -22.67 8.94 2.35
CA GLU A 512 -23.10 8.41 3.66
C GLU A 512 -22.21 8.82 4.84
N GLY A 513 -21.32 9.81 4.68
CA GLY A 513 -20.93 10.68 5.80
C GLY A 513 -19.88 10.18 6.80
N ALA A 514 -19.18 9.07 6.55
CA ALA A 514 -17.99 8.71 7.35
C ALA A 514 -16.82 8.27 6.47
N VAL A 515 -15.69 8.97 6.60
CA VAL A 515 -14.38 8.38 6.30
C VAL A 515 -14.16 7.30 7.37
N SER A 516 -14.67 6.09 7.13
CA SER A 516 -14.37 4.99 8.04
C SER A 516 -12.89 4.68 7.88
N LEU A 517 -12.16 4.64 8.98
CA LEU A 517 -10.83 4.07 8.98
C LEU A 517 -10.85 2.70 8.30
N PRO A 518 -9.81 2.34 7.52
CA PRO A 518 -9.72 1.01 6.97
C PRO A 518 -9.94 0.02 8.13
N PRO A 519 -10.86 -0.96 8.03
CA PRO A 519 -11.07 -1.92 9.10
C PRO A 519 -9.77 -2.61 9.52
N ALA A 520 -8.83 -2.79 8.58
CA ALA A 520 -7.48 -3.27 8.87
C ALA A 520 -6.67 -2.29 9.75
N ALA A 521 -6.75 -0.98 9.51
CA ALA A 521 -6.05 0.04 10.30
C ALA A 521 -6.59 0.16 11.73
N LEU A 522 -7.89 -0.09 11.94
CA LEU A 522 -8.50 -0.17 13.28
C LEU A 522 -8.05 -1.39 14.08
N ARG A 523 -7.51 -2.42 13.41
CA ARG A 523 -7.02 -3.65 14.05
C ARG A 523 -5.55 -3.59 14.43
N VAL A 524 -4.82 -2.58 13.94
CA VAL A 524 -3.42 -2.38 14.30
C VAL A 524 -3.36 -1.65 15.65
N PRO A 525 -2.70 -2.23 16.67
CA PRO A 525 -2.57 -1.64 18.00
C PRO A 525 -1.75 -0.34 18.04
#